data_AF-A0A916GWU9-F1
#
_entry.id   AF-A0A916GWU9-F1
#
_cell.length_a   1.000
_cell.length_b   1.000
_cell.length_c   1.000
_cell.angle_alpha   90.00
_cell.angle_beta   90.00
_cell.angle_gamma   90.00
#
_symmetry.space_group_name_H-M   'P 1'
#
loop_
_entity.id
_entity.type
_entity.pdbx_description
1 polymer ?
#
loop_
_entity_poly.entity_id
_entity_poly.type
_entity_poly.pdbx_seq_one_letter_code
_entity_poly.pdbx_strand_id
1 'polypeptide(L)'
;MVPIWLAAEMVAWLPRDALGFTHVTAAITSLMVLALFRELGRAWMLRLQGADPDSVVVWPLGGVAPTPSSPTPRPLLSEMGGLLTNALLVPVLGALVLWSGAGWDALLHFEPFSPRITAGGLRSYPQVWAWWAYYGNGMLLLANALLPMSPMDAGRMSQTWARRGRDGSESSILRLGVFTGVLLFVVGAASSESRVLALGAFGALATYFDFRRAEFVKTPIRTERTPEPSVQSAEEEDLIPSATVSHPGEPPAPPPPSLDGVLEKISREGMESLNEDERLVLRRETERRRRR
;
A
#
# COMPACT_ATOMS: atom_id res chain seq x y z
N MET A 1 3.85 -9.04 4.49
CA MET A 1 2.60 -9.79 4.22
C MET A 1 2.69 -11.26 4.53
N VAL A 2 3.86 -11.91 4.33
CA VAL A 2 4.23 -13.15 5.02
C VAL A 2 4.03 -13.22 6.56
N PRO A 3 4.12 -12.14 7.35
CA PRO A 3 4.20 -12.19 8.80
C PRO A 3 2.88 -11.99 9.53
N ILE A 4 1.82 -11.51 8.87
CA ILE A 4 0.47 -11.70 9.40
C ILE A 4 0.16 -13.19 9.42
N TRP A 5 0.51 -13.90 8.33
CA TRP A 5 0.41 -15.34 8.29
C TRP A 5 1.38 -16.00 9.27
N LEU A 6 2.65 -15.58 9.33
CA LEU A 6 3.64 -16.11 10.30
C LEU A 6 3.24 -15.86 11.75
N ALA A 7 2.67 -14.69 12.09
CA ALA A 7 2.20 -14.37 13.43
C ALA A 7 0.90 -15.12 13.76
N ALA A 8 -0.05 -15.21 12.82
CA ALA A 8 -1.23 -16.06 12.94
C ALA A 8 -0.84 -17.52 13.14
N GLU A 9 0.17 -17.98 12.41
CA GLU A 9 0.73 -19.32 12.51
C GLU A 9 1.39 -19.49 13.87
N MET A 10 2.33 -18.63 14.28
CA MET A 10 2.96 -18.67 15.61
C MET A 10 1.95 -18.67 16.76
N VAL A 11 0.85 -17.93 16.65
CA VAL A 11 -0.26 -17.94 17.62
C VAL A 11 -1.07 -19.23 17.54
N ALA A 12 -1.34 -19.75 16.34
CA ALA A 12 -2.07 -21.00 16.12
C ALA A 12 -1.27 -22.25 16.55
N TRP A 13 0.06 -22.15 16.64
CA TRP A 13 0.96 -23.21 17.11
C TRP A 13 1.13 -23.28 18.63
N LEU A 14 0.60 -22.30 19.37
CA LEU A 14 0.71 -22.24 20.83
C LEU A 14 -0.02 -23.38 21.60
N PRO A 15 -1.07 -24.05 21.07
CA PRO A 15 -1.71 -25.18 21.77
C PRO A 15 -1.02 -26.56 21.54
N ARG A 16 -0.23 -26.95 22.55
CA ARG A 16 0.13 -28.26 23.17
C ARG A 16 0.17 -29.64 22.46
N ASP A 17 -0.30 -29.86 21.23
CA ASP A 17 -0.19 -31.20 20.59
C ASP A 17 0.79 -31.17 19.40
N ALA A 18 2.07 -31.01 19.77
CA ALA A 18 3.11 -30.37 18.98
C ALA A 18 3.68 -31.23 17.82
N LEU A 19 3.59 -30.71 16.58
CA LEU A 19 4.63 -31.06 15.60
C LEU A 19 5.97 -30.58 16.19
N GLY A 20 7.01 -31.41 16.08
CA GLY A 20 8.28 -31.15 16.74
C GLY A 20 8.88 -29.79 16.38
N PHE A 21 9.77 -29.27 17.24
CA PHE A 21 10.46 -27.98 17.07
C PHE A 21 11.02 -27.76 15.65
N THR A 22 11.49 -28.84 15.01
CA THR A 22 11.95 -28.86 13.62
C THR A 22 10.90 -28.38 12.62
N HIS A 23 9.63 -28.81 12.74
CA HIS A 23 8.57 -28.39 11.82
C HIS A 23 8.26 -26.91 11.96
N VAL A 24 8.18 -26.42 13.20
CA VAL A 24 7.91 -25.00 13.48
C VAL A 24 9.04 -24.13 12.92
N THR A 25 10.28 -24.52 13.19
CA THR A 25 11.47 -23.82 12.67
C THR A 25 11.49 -23.83 11.13
N ALA A 26 11.28 -25.00 10.52
CA ALA A 26 11.23 -25.13 9.06
C ALA A 26 10.11 -24.29 8.44
N ALA A 27 8.91 -24.29 9.02
CA ALA A 27 7.80 -23.46 8.55
C ALA A 27 8.17 -21.97 8.60
N ILE A 28 8.62 -21.48 9.75
CA ILE A 28 8.96 -20.06 9.94
C ILE A 28 10.09 -19.63 8.99
N THR A 29 11.18 -20.39 8.93
CA THR A 29 12.32 -20.05 8.09
C THR A 29 11.95 -20.13 6.61
N SER A 30 11.24 -21.17 6.17
CA SER A 30 10.77 -21.27 4.78
C SER A 30 9.92 -20.06 4.39
N LEU A 31 8.99 -19.64 5.24
CA LEU A 31 8.17 -18.47 4.97
C LEU A 31 8.99 -17.19 4.84
N MET A 32 9.95 -16.97 5.73
CA MET A 32 10.84 -15.81 5.64
C MET A 32 11.62 -15.79 4.32
N VAL A 33 12.16 -16.94 3.91
CA VAL A 33 12.88 -17.09 2.65
C VAL A 33 11.94 -16.84 1.46
N LEU A 34 10.73 -17.40 1.47
CA LEU A 34 9.74 -17.18 0.42
C LEU A 34 9.29 -15.71 0.36
N ALA A 35 9.16 -15.03 1.50
CA ALA A 35 8.89 -13.60 1.56
C ALA A 35 9.93 -12.81 0.76
N LEU A 36 11.21 -13.13 1.01
CA LEU A 36 12.34 -12.48 0.37
C LEU A 36 12.33 -12.72 -1.14
N PHE A 37 12.17 -13.98 -1.59
CA PHE A 37 12.06 -14.30 -3.01
C PHE A 37 10.91 -13.54 -3.68
N ARG A 38 9.75 -13.46 -3.03
CA ARG A 38 8.58 -12.75 -3.53
C ARG A 38 8.85 -11.25 -3.71
N GLU A 39 9.45 -10.58 -2.73
CA GLU A 39 9.81 -9.16 -2.88
C GLU A 39 10.90 -8.94 -3.93
N LEU A 40 11.87 -9.86 -4.03
CA LEU A 40 12.88 -9.84 -5.09
C LEU A 40 12.24 -9.97 -6.48
N GLY A 41 11.20 -10.81 -6.63
CA GLY A 41 10.41 -10.92 -7.84
C GLY A 41 9.73 -9.62 -8.26
N ARG A 42 9.13 -8.91 -7.31
CA ARG A 42 8.51 -7.59 -7.54
C ARG A 42 9.56 -6.55 -7.95
N ALA A 43 10.70 -6.52 -7.26
CA ALA A 43 11.81 -5.62 -7.59
C ALA A 43 12.42 -5.91 -8.97
N TRP A 44 12.60 -7.19 -9.30
CA TRP A 44 13.08 -7.61 -10.62
C TRP A 44 12.12 -7.17 -11.73
N MET A 45 10.81 -7.31 -11.51
CA MET A 45 9.80 -6.88 -12.47
C MET A 45 9.75 -5.36 -12.64
N LEU A 46 10.07 -4.58 -11.60
CA LEU A 46 10.26 -3.12 -11.72
C LEU A 46 11.49 -2.77 -12.56
N ARG A 47 12.62 -3.47 -12.33
CA ARG A 47 13.86 -3.28 -13.11
C ARG A 47 13.69 -3.60 -14.59
N LEU A 48 12.94 -4.66 -14.91
CA LEU A 48 12.59 -5.00 -16.30
C LEU A 48 11.77 -3.90 -17.00
N GLN A 49 11.11 -3.02 -16.24
CA GLN A 49 10.35 -1.90 -16.77
C GLN A 49 11.19 -0.60 -16.85
N GLY A 50 12.47 -0.66 -16.52
CA GLY A 50 13.37 0.50 -16.51
C GLY A 50 13.21 1.39 -15.27
N ALA A 51 12.46 0.93 -14.26
CA ALA A 51 12.43 1.61 -12.96
C ALA A 51 13.62 1.14 -12.11
N ASP A 52 14.34 2.09 -11.50
CA ASP A 52 15.39 1.78 -10.52
C ASP A 52 14.84 1.99 -9.11
N PRO A 53 14.45 0.93 -8.38
CA PRO A 53 13.99 1.07 -7.01
C PRO A 53 15.19 1.37 -6.10
N ASP A 54 15.34 2.64 -5.69
CA ASP A 54 16.44 3.12 -4.83
C ASP A 54 16.59 2.34 -3.51
N SER A 55 15.52 1.72 -3.02
CA SER A 55 15.59 0.78 -1.89
C SER A 55 14.46 -0.24 -1.93
N VAL A 56 14.83 -1.52 -1.81
CA VAL A 56 13.87 -2.61 -1.55
C VAL A 56 13.89 -2.86 -0.05
N VAL A 57 12.97 -2.23 0.67
CA VAL A 57 12.86 -2.44 2.11
C VAL A 57 12.14 -3.77 2.36
N VAL A 58 12.91 -4.80 2.65
CA VAL A 58 12.38 -6.09 3.11
C VAL A 58 12.11 -5.97 4.60
N TRP A 59 10.89 -5.57 4.95
CA TRP A 59 10.47 -5.65 6.33
C TRP A 59 10.16 -7.10 6.68
N PRO A 60 10.58 -7.60 7.86
CA PRO A 60 10.13 -8.89 8.37
C PRO A 60 8.61 -8.92 8.52
N LEU A 61 7.97 -7.73 8.58
CA LEU A 61 6.53 -7.47 8.57
C LEU A 61 5.89 -7.37 7.14
N GLY A 62 6.70 -7.48 6.08
CA GLY A 62 6.33 -7.25 4.68
C GLY A 62 6.81 -5.93 4.16
N GLY A 63 7.24 -5.90 2.89
CA GLY A 63 7.70 -4.69 2.25
C GLY A 63 6.63 -3.61 2.24
N VAL A 64 6.82 -2.58 3.07
CA VAL A 64 6.18 -1.27 2.93
C VAL A 64 7.08 -0.44 2.02
N ALA A 65 7.49 -1.00 0.88
CA ALA A 65 8.13 -0.18 -0.13
C ALA A 65 7.03 0.78 -0.60
N PRO A 66 7.21 2.11 -0.42
CA PRO A 66 6.33 3.05 -1.09
C PRO A 66 6.50 2.72 -2.56
N THR A 67 5.46 2.20 -3.22
CA THR A 67 5.48 2.14 -4.68
C THR A 67 5.73 3.56 -5.11
N PRO A 68 6.88 3.87 -5.73
CA PRO A 68 7.12 5.22 -6.19
C PRO A 68 5.93 5.55 -7.08
N SER A 69 5.29 6.69 -6.82
CA SER A 69 4.28 7.27 -7.69
C SER A 69 4.97 7.69 -8.99
N SER A 70 5.48 6.71 -9.73
CA SER A 70 6.01 6.91 -11.06
C SER A 70 4.81 7.20 -11.96
N PRO A 71 4.90 8.22 -12.82
CA PRO A 71 3.85 8.53 -13.81
C PRO A 71 3.67 7.44 -14.87
N THR A 72 4.45 6.34 -14.82
CA THR A 72 4.39 5.29 -15.83
C THR A 72 3.22 4.32 -15.61
N PRO A 73 2.52 3.91 -16.69
CA PRO A 73 1.27 3.16 -16.63
C PRO A 73 1.43 1.67 -16.32
N ARG A 74 2.55 1.19 -15.75
CA ARG A 74 2.78 -0.25 -15.54
C ARG A 74 2.79 -0.81 -14.10
N PRO A 75 2.19 -0.17 -13.07
CA PRO A 75 2.21 -0.69 -11.69
C PRO A 75 1.55 -2.08 -11.53
N LEU A 76 0.67 -2.50 -12.45
CA LEU A 76 0.07 -3.84 -12.40
C LEU A 76 1.11 -4.96 -12.63
N LEU A 77 2.07 -4.74 -13.52
CA LEU A 77 3.10 -5.74 -13.84
C LEU A 77 4.04 -5.96 -12.65
N SER A 78 4.41 -4.90 -11.93
CA SER A 78 5.24 -5.03 -10.73
C SER A 78 4.53 -5.79 -9.60
N GLU A 79 3.22 -5.60 -9.45
CA GLU A 79 2.43 -6.37 -8.48
C GLU A 79 2.35 -7.86 -8.86
N MET A 80 2.23 -8.17 -10.16
CA MET A 80 2.26 -9.55 -10.66
C MET A 80 3.61 -10.25 -10.41
N GLY A 81 4.71 -9.51 -10.27
CA GLY A 81 6.04 -10.09 -10.03
C GLY A 81 6.08 -11.03 -8.82
N GLY A 82 5.39 -10.68 -7.73
CA GLY A 82 5.33 -11.52 -6.53
C GLY A 82 4.55 -12.82 -6.77
N LEU A 83 3.41 -12.73 -7.46
CA LEU A 83 2.59 -13.90 -7.81
C LEU A 83 3.33 -14.84 -8.78
N LEU A 84 3.99 -14.27 -9.79
CA LEU A 84 4.77 -15.02 -10.76
C LEU A 84 5.94 -15.75 -10.10
N THR A 85 6.65 -15.12 -9.16
CA THR A 85 7.72 -15.79 -8.42
C THR A 85 7.19 -16.99 -7.64
N ASN A 86 6.09 -16.83 -6.90
CA ASN A 86 5.53 -17.97 -6.17
C ASN A 86 5.03 -19.06 -7.12
N ALA A 87 4.39 -18.70 -8.24
CA ALA A 87 3.94 -19.66 -9.25
C ALA A 87 5.09 -20.46 -9.87
N LEU A 88 6.21 -19.80 -10.19
CA LEU A 88 7.42 -20.44 -10.70
C LEU A 88 8.12 -21.31 -9.66
N LEU A 89 8.02 -20.95 -8.37
CA LEU A 89 8.57 -21.75 -7.28
C LEU A 89 7.79 -23.04 -7.02
N VAL A 90 6.51 -23.15 -7.41
CA VAL A 90 5.71 -24.37 -7.21
C VAL A 90 6.37 -25.62 -7.83
N PRO A 91 6.71 -25.66 -9.14
CA PRO A 91 7.35 -26.83 -9.73
C PRO A 91 8.76 -27.07 -9.19
N VAL A 92 9.50 -26.01 -8.86
CA VAL A 92 10.87 -26.11 -8.31
C VAL A 92 10.86 -26.74 -6.92
N LEU A 93 9.99 -26.25 -6.03
CA LEU A 93 9.85 -26.78 -4.68
C LEU A 93 9.18 -28.16 -4.70
N GLY A 94 8.27 -28.41 -5.64
CA GLY A 94 7.71 -29.74 -5.84
C GLY A 94 8.77 -30.77 -6.24
N ALA A 95 9.67 -30.42 -7.16
CA ALA A 95 10.81 -31.26 -7.52
C ALA A 95 11.76 -31.47 -6.33
N LEU A 96 11.98 -30.43 -5.50
CA LEU A 96 12.79 -30.53 -4.28
C LEU A 96 12.20 -31.50 -3.25
N VAL A 97 10.88 -31.49 -3.09
CA VAL A 97 10.16 -32.45 -2.22
C VAL A 97 10.38 -33.89 -2.70
N LEU A 98 10.21 -34.16 -4.00
CA LEU A 98 10.47 -35.49 -4.55
C LEU A 98 11.94 -35.91 -4.42
N TRP A 99 12.86 -34.98 -4.69
CA TRP A 99 14.31 -35.24 -4.56
C TRP A 99 14.74 -35.53 -3.12
N SER A 100 14.04 -34.96 -2.13
CA SER A 100 14.26 -35.29 -0.71
C SER A 100 13.79 -36.70 -0.31
N GLY A 101 13.21 -37.46 -1.25
CA GLY A 101 12.69 -38.81 -1.03
C GLY A 101 11.29 -38.85 -0.43
N ALA A 102 10.56 -37.74 -0.43
CA ALA A 102 9.12 -37.76 -0.13
C ALA A 102 8.36 -38.38 -1.31
N GLY A 103 7.27 -39.09 -1.02
CA GLY A 103 6.42 -39.68 -2.05
C GLY A 103 5.55 -38.63 -2.75
N TRP A 104 4.92 -39.06 -3.86
CA TRP A 104 3.95 -38.23 -4.60
C TRP A 104 2.72 -37.86 -3.77
N ASP A 105 2.39 -38.68 -2.78
CA ASP A 105 1.36 -38.41 -1.78
C ASP A 105 1.59 -37.10 -1.04
N ALA A 106 2.86 -36.75 -0.74
CA ALA A 106 3.20 -35.50 -0.07
C ALA A 106 2.96 -34.25 -0.93
N LEU A 107 2.97 -34.39 -2.27
CA LEU A 107 2.66 -33.31 -3.21
C LEU A 107 1.16 -33.20 -3.50
N LEU A 108 0.50 -34.35 -3.71
CA LEU A 108 -0.90 -34.39 -4.16
C LEU A 108 -1.89 -34.11 -3.02
N HIS A 109 -1.57 -34.50 -1.78
CA HIS A 109 -2.38 -34.18 -0.61
C HIS A 109 -2.06 -32.78 -0.08
N PHE A 110 -2.42 -31.77 -0.88
CA PHE A 110 -2.38 -30.39 -0.47
C PHE A 110 -3.66 -30.04 0.28
N GLU A 111 -3.64 -30.16 1.61
CA GLU A 111 -4.73 -29.72 2.48
C GLU A 111 -4.39 -28.36 3.13
N PRO A 112 -5.01 -27.25 2.68
CA PRO A 112 -4.74 -25.91 3.21
C PRO A 112 -4.93 -25.79 4.71
N PHE A 113 -5.91 -26.50 5.26
CA PHE A 113 -6.33 -26.31 6.65
C PHE A 113 -5.68 -27.33 7.60
N SER A 114 -5.32 -28.52 7.11
CA SER A 114 -4.75 -29.60 7.92
C SER A 114 -3.40 -30.11 7.39
N PRO A 115 -2.32 -29.28 7.42
CA PRO A 115 -0.98 -29.71 7.02
C PRO A 115 -0.41 -30.82 7.92
N ARG A 116 -1.04 -31.09 9.07
CA ARG A 116 -0.54 -32.00 10.10
C ARG A 116 -0.44 -33.44 9.61
N ILE A 117 -1.40 -33.88 8.80
CA ILE A 117 -1.47 -35.26 8.30
C ILE A 117 -0.24 -35.55 7.43
N THR A 118 0.01 -34.70 6.43
CA THR A 118 1.16 -34.83 5.54
C THR A 118 2.48 -34.58 6.26
N ALA A 119 2.55 -33.55 7.12
CA ALA A 119 3.75 -33.23 7.88
C ALA A 119 4.18 -34.36 8.83
N GLY A 120 3.22 -35.05 9.47
CA GLY A 120 3.50 -36.18 10.37
C GLY A 120 4.06 -37.43 9.67
N GLY A 121 3.87 -37.54 8.35
CA GLY A 121 4.42 -38.64 7.55
C GLY A 121 5.88 -38.46 7.13
N LEU A 122 6.44 -37.24 7.27
CA LEU A 122 7.80 -36.92 6.85
C LEU A 122 8.82 -37.45 7.85
N ARG A 123 9.82 -38.19 7.37
CA ARG A 123 10.75 -38.94 8.24
C ARG A 123 12.14 -38.33 8.33
N SER A 124 12.51 -37.46 7.40
CA SER A 124 13.85 -36.88 7.33
C SER A 124 13.82 -35.35 7.38
N TYR A 125 14.88 -34.74 7.91
CA TYR A 125 15.01 -33.28 7.94
C TYR A 125 14.84 -32.64 6.55
N PRO A 126 15.50 -33.13 5.48
CA PRO A 126 15.33 -32.54 4.15
C PRO A 126 13.89 -32.57 3.66
N GLN A 127 13.14 -33.63 3.95
CA GLN A 127 11.72 -33.73 3.60
C GLN A 127 10.88 -32.66 4.30
N VAL A 128 11.10 -32.48 5.61
CA VAL A 128 10.38 -31.48 6.42
C VAL A 128 10.61 -30.07 5.86
N TRP A 129 11.87 -29.71 5.59
CA TRP A 129 12.23 -28.40 5.06
C TRP A 129 11.69 -28.15 3.65
N ALA A 130 11.90 -29.10 2.72
CA ALA A 130 11.40 -29.00 1.36
C ALA A 130 9.88 -28.89 1.31
N TRP A 131 9.19 -29.70 2.12
CA TRP A 131 7.74 -29.73 2.15
C TRP A 131 7.15 -28.47 2.77
N TRP A 132 7.71 -27.94 3.87
CA TRP A 132 7.25 -26.66 4.42
C TRP A 132 7.49 -25.48 3.48
N ALA A 133 8.59 -25.48 2.72
CA ALA A 133 8.81 -24.50 1.66
C ALA A 133 7.74 -24.62 0.57
N TYR A 134 7.48 -25.84 0.08
CA TYR A 134 6.44 -26.11 -0.91
C TYR A 134 5.04 -25.68 -0.43
N TYR A 135 4.64 -26.14 0.76
CA TYR A 135 3.35 -25.84 1.36
C TYR A 135 3.19 -24.33 1.63
N GLY A 136 4.19 -23.70 2.24
CA GLY A 136 4.19 -22.26 2.50
C GLY A 136 4.11 -21.44 1.21
N ASN A 137 4.81 -21.84 0.15
CA ASN A 137 4.73 -21.17 -1.15
C ASN A 137 3.34 -21.30 -1.77
N GLY A 138 2.73 -22.48 -1.70
CA GLY A 138 1.36 -22.72 -2.16
C GLY A 138 0.34 -21.87 -1.39
N MET A 139 0.45 -21.80 -0.06
CA MET A 139 -0.39 -20.94 0.78
C MET A 139 -0.23 -19.46 0.44
N LEU A 140 1.00 -18.99 0.27
CA LEU A 140 1.26 -17.61 -0.13
C LEU A 140 0.71 -17.31 -1.52
N LEU A 141 0.86 -18.23 -2.49
CA LEU A 141 0.31 -18.06 -3.83
C LEU A 141 -1.22 -17.97 -3.79
N LEU A 142 -1.89 -18.91 -3.12
CA LEU A 142 -3.35 -18.95 -3.03
C LEU A 142 -3.91 -17.71 -2.32
N ALA A 143 -3.35 -17.35 -1.16
CA ALA A 143 -3.80 -16.18 -0.42
C ALA A 143 -3.60 -14.88 -1.22
N ASN A 144 -2.44 -14.71 -1.87
CA ASN A 144 -2.16 -13.49 -2.64
C ASN A 144 -2.92 -13.43 -3.97
N ALA A 145 -3.24 -14.56 -4.58
CA ALA A 145 -3.96 -14.62 -5.86
C ALA A 145 -5.49 -14.52 -5.69
N LEU A 146 -6.05 -15.12 -4.65
CA LEU A 146 -7.51 -15.29 -4.53
C LEU A 146 -8.20 -14.23 -3.66
N LEU A 147 -7.47 -13.57 -2.75
CA LEU A 147 -8.11 -12.68 -1.77
C LEU A 147 -8.06 -11.21 -2.22
N PRO A 148 -9.18 -10.61 -2.67
CA PRO A 148 -9.22 -9.23 -3.14
C PRO A 148 -9.27 -8.22 -1.97
N MET A 149 -8.35 -8.34 -1.02
CA MET A 149 -8.25 -7.43 0.14
C MET A 149 -6.83 -6.92 0.32
N SER A 150 -6.67 -5.72 0.88
CA SER A 150 -5.34 -5.28 1.28
C SER A 150 -4.94 -6.09 2.52
N PRO A 151 -3.72 -6.64 2.58
CA PRO A 151 -2.56 -6.30 1.77
C PRO A 151 -2.13 -7.39 0.79
N MET A 152 -3.08 -8.16 0.26
CA MET A 152 -2.81 -9.23 -0.69
C MET A 152 -2.55 -8.65 -2.08
N ASP A 153 -1.76 -9.37 -2.89
CA ASP A 153 -1.36 -8.88 -4.22
C ASP A 153 -2.59 -8.69 -5.14
N ALA A 154 -3.59 -9.57 -5.09
CA ALA A 154 -4.86 -9.40 -5.80
C ALA A 154 -5.62 -8.12 -5.39
N GLY A 155 -5.61 -7.78 -4.10
CA GLY A 155 -6.16 -6.52 -3.60
C GLY A 155 -5.43 -5.30 -4.15
N ARG A 156 -4.08 -5.32 -4.14
CA ARG A 156 -3.26 -4.24 -4.72
C ARG A 156 -3.47 -4.11 -6.23
N MET A 157 -3.45 -5.22 -6.96
CA MET A 157 -3.72 -5.24 -8.41
C MET A 157 -5.09 -4.64 -8.73
N SER A 158 -6.11 -5.00 -7.94
CA SER A 158 -7.46 -4.46 -8.09
C SER A 158 -7.48 -2.94 -7.84
N GLN A 159 -6.82 -2.45 -6.79
CA GLN A 159 -6.71 -1.01 -6.50
C GLN A 159 -5.97 -0.26 -7.62
N THR A 160 -4.83 -0.78 -8.07
CA THR A 160 -4.07 -0.21 -9.18
C THR A 160 -4.89 -0.17 -10.46
N TRP A 161 -5.68 -1.21 -10.73
CA TRP A 161 -6.61 -1.25 -11.85
C TRP A 161 -7.69 -0.18 -11.71
N ALA A 162 -8.34 -0.06 -10.54
CA ALA A 162 -9.34 0.98 -10.30
C ALA A 162 -8.80 2.39 -10.48
N ARG A 163 -7.55 2.65 -10.08
CA ARG A 163 -6.90 3.95 -10.25
C ARG A 163 -6.67 4.34 -11.72
N ARG A 164 -6.61 3.38 -12.65
CA ARG A 164 -6.61 3.67 -14.09
C ARG A 164 -8.00 4.05 -14.61
N GLY A 165 -9.06 3.74 -13.86
CA GLY A 165 -10.44 4.03 -14.22
C GLY A 165 -10.92 5.40 -13.70
N ARG A 166 -12.24 5.51 -13.49
CA ARG A 166 -12.89 6.74 -12.99
C ARG A 166 -12.59 7.01 -11.51
N ASP A 167 -12.57 8.30 -11.17
CA ASP A 167 -12.55 8.79 -9.79
C ASP A 167 -13.71 8.17 -9.00
N GLY A 168 -13.38 7.40 -7.96
CA GLY A 168 -14.36 6.73 -7.08
C GLY A 168 -14.32 5.20 -7.10
N SER A 169 -13.74 4.55 -8.13
CA SER A 169 -13.68 3.08 -8.17
C SER A 169 -12.83 2.47 -7.04
N GLU A 170 -11.81 3.20 -6.59
CA GLU A 170 -10.90 2.77 -5.53
C GLU A 170 -11.59 2.54 -4.18
N SER A 171 -12.56 3.38 -3.81
CA SER A 171 -13.25 3.24 -2.52
C SER A 171 -14.12 1.99 -2.49
N SER A 172 -14.74 1.62 -3.62
CA SER A 172 -15.50 0.38 -3.77
C SER A 172 -14.62 -0.86 -3.59
N ILE A 173 -13.41 -0.86 -4.16
CA ILE A 173 -12.48 -1.99 -4.01
C ILE A 173 -11.98 -2.14 -2.58
N LEU A 174 -11.68 -1.04 -1.90
CA LEU A 174 -11.29 -1.09 -0.49
C LEU A 174 -12.42 -1.59 0.40
N ARG A 175 -13.68 -1.18 0.15
CA ARG A 175 -14.86 -1.73 0.84
C ARG A 175 -15.04 -3.22 0.59
N LEU A 176 -14.87 -3.68 -0.65
CA LEU A 176 -14.90 -5.09 -0.99
C LEU A 176 -13.82 -5.88 -0.24
N GLY A 177 -12.61 -5.31 -0.09
CA GLY A 177 -11.54 -5.92 0.67
C GLY A 177 -11.85 -6.05 2.17
N VAL A 178 -12.40 -5.00 2.80
CA VAL A 178 -12.86 -5.07 4.20
C VAL A 178 -13.96 -6.12 4.35
N PHE A 179 -14.94 -6.14 3.45
CA PHE A 179 -16.00 -7.14 3.45
C PHE A 179 -15.45 -8.56 3.33
N THR A 180 -14.50 -8.79 2.42
CA THR A 180 -13.83 -10.09 2.24
C THR A 180 -13.12 -10.53 3.52
N GLY A 181 -12.38 -9.63 4.17
CA GLY A 181 -11.70 -9.92 5.44
C GLY A 181 -12.68 -10.27 6.57
N VAL A 182 -13.78 -9.51 6.71
CA VAL A 182 -14.83 -9.80 7.71
C VAL A 182 -15.51 -11.14 7.42
N LEU A 183 -15.81 -11.44 6.15
CA LEU A 183 -16.39 -12.72 5.75
C LEU A 183 -15.46 -13.88 6.12
N LEU A 184 -14.16 -13.78 5.81
CA LEU A 184 -13.17 -14.78 6.22
C LEU A 184 -13.08 -14.93 7.74
N PHE A 185 -13.15 -13.83 8.49
CA PHE A 185 -13.16 -13.87 9.95
C PHE A 185 -14.35 -14.66 10.49
N VAL A 186 -15.57 -14.38 9.98
CA VAL A 186 -16.80 -15.09 10.38
C VAL A 186 -16.72 -16.57 10.01
N VAL A 187 -16.26 -16.90 8.80
CA VAL A 187 -16.07 -18.30 8.38
C VAL A 187 -15.05 -19.01 9.26
N GLY A 188 -13.91 -18.36 9.56
CA GLY A 188 -12.90 -18.92 10.45
C GLY A 188 -13.43 -19.15 11.87
N ALA A 189 -14.24 -18.23 12.39
CA ALA A 189 -14.89 -18.37 13.69
C ALA A 189 -15.88 -19.54 13.70
N ALA A 190 -16.73 -19.65 12.67
CA ALA A 190 -17.75 -20.69 12.57
C ALA A 190 -17.13 -22.08 12.41
N SER A 191 -16.03 -22.20 11.65
CA SER A 191 -15.32 -23.46 11.45
C SER A 191 -14.33 -23.80 12.57
N SER A 192 -14.16 -22.94 13.58
CA SER A 192 -13.11 -23.05 14.62
C SER A 192 -11.69 -23.14 14.05
N GLU A 193 -11.47 -22.57 12.86
CA GLU A 193 -10.20 -22.57 12.14
C GLU A 193 -9.41 -21.29 12.46
N SER A 194 -8.52 -21.38 13.45
CA SER A 194 -7.76 -20.24 13.97
C SER A 194 -6.96 -19.49 12.90
N ARG A 195 -6.43 -20.20 11.90
CA ARG A 195 -5.68 -19.61 10.77
C ARG A 195 -6.55 -18.72 9.89
N VAL A 196 -7.73 -19.22 9.51
CA VAL A 196 -8.67 -18.48 8.65
C VAL A 196 -9.22 -17.28 9.42
N LEU A 197 -9.53 -17.48 10.70
CA LEU A 197 -9.95 -16.42 11.60
C LEU A 197 -8.90 -15.30 11.69
N ALA A 198 -7.64 -15.65 11.94
CA ALA A 198 -6.55 -14.67 12.02
C ALA A 198 -6.31 -13.97 10.68
N LEU A 199 -6.28 -14.72 9.57
CA LEU A 199 -6.14 -14.15 8.22
C LEU A 199 -7.26 -13.14 7.91
N GLY A 200 -8.51 -13.48 8.25
CA GLY A 200 -9.65 -12.59 8.11
C GLY A 200 -9.55 -11.34 8.98
N ALA A 201 -9.24 -11.50 10.28
CA ALA A 201 -9.10 -10.38 11.21
C ALA A 201 -8.02 -9.39 10.76
N PHE A 202 -6.82 -9.88 10.49
CA PHE A 202 -5.71 -9.02 10.08
C PHE A 202 -5.91 -8.43 8.67
N GLY A 203 -6.48 -9.19 7.73
CA GLY A 203 -6.81 -8.70 6.40
C GLY A 203 -7.85 -7.58 6.43
N ALA A 204 -8.91 -7.75 7.22
CA ALA A 204 -9.93 -6.73 7.44
C ALA A 204 -9.33 -5.46 8.06
N LEU A 205 -8.54 -5.62 9.13
CA LEU A 205 -7.94 -4.50 9.85
C LEU A 205 -6.94 -3.73 8.97
N ALA A 206 -6.07 -4.44 8.24
CA ALA A 206 -5.12 -3.83 7.31
C ALA A 206 -5.84 -3.07 6.18
N THR A 207 -6.85 -3.69 5.54
CA THR A 207 -7.65 -3.00 4.52
C THR A 207 -8.37 -1.79 5.08
N TYR A 208 -8.87 -1.87 6.32
CA TYR A 208 -9.52 -0.75 6.98
C TYR A 208 -8.56 0.43 7.19
N PHE A 209 -7.32 0.17 7.63
CA PHE A 209 -6.32 1.24 7.75
C PHE A 209 -5.96 1.88 6.41
N ASP A 210 -5.83 1.08 5.36
CA ASP A 210 -5.59 1.60 4.00
C ASP A 210 -6.79 2.43 3.50
N PHE A 211 -8.01 2.00 3.81
CA PHE A 211 -9.23 2.75 3.53
C PHE A 211 -9.22 4.12 4.22
N ARG A 212 -8.92 4.16 5.52
CA ARG A 212 -8.87 5.42 6.29
C ARG A 212 -7.75 6.34 5.80
N ARG A 213 -6.60 5.77 5.43
CA ARG A 213 -5.50 6.54 4.83
C ARG A 213 -5.89 7.15 3.49
N ALA A 214 -6.58 6.40 2.63
CA ALA A 214 -7.04 6.90 1.34
C ALA A 214 -8.09 8.02 1.47
N GLU A 215 -9.00 7.90 2.44
CA GLU A 215 -10.00 8.93 2.77
C GLU A 215 -9.35 10.24 3.25
N PHE A 216 -8.31 10.13 4.09
CA PHE A 216 -7.56 11.29 4.58
C PHE A 216 -6.82 12.02 3.45
N VAL A 217 -6.22 11.30 2.50
CA VAL A 217 -5.53 11.92 1.35
C VAL A 217 -6.51 12.60 0.39
N LYS A 218 -7.72 12.06 0.22
CA LYS A 218 -8.76 12.62 -0.65
C LYS A 218 -9.44 13.86 -0.09
N THR A 219 -9.35 14.07 1.21
CA THR A 219 -9.77 15.32 1.83
C THR A 219 -8.52 16.20 1.83
N PRO A 220 -8.21 16.95 0.76
CA PRO A 220 -7.18 17.97 0.89
C PRO A 220 -7.62 18.78 2.09
N ILE A 221 -6.75 18.91 3.09
CA ILE A 221 -6.94 19.91 4.13
C ILE A 221 -7.29 21.15 3.33
N ARG A 222 -8.55 21.58 3.43
CA ARG A 222 -8.99 22.86 2.91
C ARG A 222 -8.27 23.82 3.84
N THR A 223 -6.97 23.98 3.61
CA THR A 223 -6.22 25.14 4.03
C THR A 223 -7.16 26.22 3.59
N GLU A 224 -7.78 26.89 4.54
CA GLU A 224 -8.49 28.13 4.28
C GLU A 224 -7.48 28.94 3.49
N ARG A 225 -7.60 28.88 2.15
CA ARG A 225 -7.16 29.95 1.31
C ARG A 225 -7.98 31.08 1.88
N THR A 226 -7.36 31.86 2.75
CA THR A 226 -7.66 33.28 2.87
C THR A 226 -7.95 33.69 1.44
N PRO A 227 -9.21 34.03 1.11
CA PRO A 227 -9.61 34.22 -0.26
C PRO A 227 -8.58 35.14 -0.88
N GLU A 228 -7.76 34.63 -1.81
CA GLU A 228 -6.87 35.52 -2.52
C GLU A 228 -7.82 36.52 -3.17
N PRO A 229 -7.74 37.81 -2.83
CA PRO A 229 -8.58 38.81 -3.45
C PRO A 229 -8.36 38.61 -4.94
N SER A 230 -9.44 38.24 -5.64
CA SER A 230 -9.40 37.98 -7.06
C SER A 230 -8.80 39.20 -7.72
N VAL A 231 -7.54 39.09 -8.12
CA VAL A 231 -6.94 39.99 -9.09
C VAL A 231 -7.64 39.62 -10.39
N GLN A 232 -8.85 40.17 -10.57
CA GLN A 232 -9.49 40.24 -11.86
C GLN A 232 -8.54 41.07 -12.72
N SER A 233 -7.83 40.36 -13.58
CA SER A 233 -7.07 40.88 -14.70
C SER A 233 -7.96 41.87 -15.46
N ALA A 234 -7.54 43.14 -15.48
CA ALA A 234 -8.17 44.24 -16.19
C ALA A 234 -7.84 44.24 -17.70
N GLU A 235 -7.69 43.07 -18.32
CA GLU A 235 -7.26 42.95 -19.72
C GLU A 235 -8.08 41.86 -20.43
N GLU A 236 -9.32 42.17 -20.80
CA GLU A 236 -10.10 41.68 -21.96
C GLU A 236 -11.60 41.74 -21.67
N GLU A 237 -12.20 42.93 -21.75
CA GLU A 237 -13.63 43.06 -22.06
C GLU A 237 -13.90 44.43 -22.70
N ASP A 238 -13.32 44.64 -23.88
CA ASP A 238 -13.96 45.50 -24.86
C ASP A 238 -15.19 44.75 -25.42
N LEU A 239 -16.36 45.38 -25.29
CA LEU A 239 -17.60 45.14 -26.05
C LEU A 239 -18.67 44.16 -25.51
N ILE A 240 -19.14 44.26 -24.27
CA ILE A 240 -20.59 44.09 -23.97
C ILE A 240 -21.03 45.05 -22.85
N PRO A 241 -21.98 45.99 -23.09
CA PRO A 241 -22.50 46.86 -22.04
C PRO A 241 -23.50 46.08 -21.18
N SER A 242 -23.01 45.47 -20.10
CA SER A 242 -23.85 44.92 -19.06
C SER A 242 -24.06 45.95 -17.97
N ALA A 243 -25.32 46.31 -17.73
CA ALA A 243 -25.74 47.36 -16.80
C ALA A 243 -25.33 47.02 -15.36
N THR A 244 -24.27 47.68 -14.89
CA THR A 244 -23.76 47.62 -13.53
C THR A 244 -24.79 48.23 -12.56
N VAL A 245 -25.36 47.38 -11.71
CA VAL A 245 -26.08 47.79 -10.51
C VAL A 245 -25.09 48.47 -9.57
N SER A 246 -25.16 49.80 -9.50
CA SER A 246 -24.33 50.62 -8.63
C SER A 246 -24.88 50.54 -7.21
N HIS A 247 -24.15 49.90 -6.29
CA HIS A 247 -24.35 50.12 -4.86
C HIS A 247 -23.69 51.46 -4.48
N PRO A 248 -24.45 52.50 -4.10
CA PRO A 248 -23.88 53.78 -3.71
C PRO A 248 -23.51 53.71 -2.23
N GLY A 249 -22.21 53.69 -1.91
CA GLY A 249 -21.77 53.92 -0.53
C GLY A 249 -20.39 53.42 -0.12
N GLU A 250 -19.69 52.60 -0.91
CA GLU A 250 -18.41 52.03 -0.46
C GLU A 250 -17.23 52.91 -0.92
N PRO A 251 -16.44 53.50 0.02
CA PRO A 251 -15.27 54.29 -0.33
C PRO A 251 -14.23 53.42 -1.05
N PRO A 252 -13.52 53.97 -2.06
CA PRO A 252 -12.56 53.22 -2.85
C PRO A 252 -11.48 52.63 -1.94
N ALA A 253 -11.29 51.31 -2.04
CA ALA A 253 -10.26 50.62 -1.28
C ALA A 253 -8.87 51.21 -1.58
N PRO A 254 -8.01 51.40 -0.55
CA PRO A 254 -6.66 51.91 -0.75
C PRO A 254 -5.86 50.98 -1.68
N PRO A 255 -4.97 51.53 -2.53
CA PRO A 255 -4.15 50.73 -3.43
C PRO A 255 -3.25 49.76 -2.65
N PRO A 256 -3.00 48.54 -3.19
CA PRO A 256 -2.15 47.56 -2.52
C PRO A 256 -0.71 48.10 -2.36
N PRO A 257 -0.01 47.75 -1.27
CA PRO A 257 1.33 48.27 -0.97
C PRO A 257 2.36 47.79 -2.01
N SER A 258 3.18 48.72 -2.50
CA SER A 258 4.28 48.40 -3.41
C SER A 258 5.42 47.70 -2.66
N LEU A 259 6.12 46.78 -3.33
CA LEU A 259 7.28 46.06 -2.74
C LEU A 259 8.33 47.04 -2.20
N ASP A 260 8.59 48.13 -2.93
CA ASP A 260 9.57 49.14 -2.51
C ASP A 260 9.14 49.84 -1.22
N GLY A 261 7.84 50.13 -1.05
CA GLY A 261 7.31 50.68 0.19
C GLY A 261 7.43 49.70 1.36
N VAL A 262 7.22 48.41 1.12
CA VAL A 262 7.44 47.36 2.14
C VAL A 262 8.91 47.31 2.57
N LEU A 263 9.84 47.34 1.61
CA LEU A 263 11.27 47.32 1.90
C LEU A 263 11.74 48.59 2.64
N GLU A 264 11.23 49.75 2.25
CA GLU A 264 11.52 51.03 2.92
C GLU A 264 11.04 50.99 4.38
N LYS A 265 9.82 50.49 4.61
CA LYS A 265 9.24 50.33 5.95
C LYS A 265 10.05 49.36 6.82
N ILE A 266 10.48 48.21 6.27
CA ILE A 266 11.37 47.28 6.96
C ILE A 266 12.68 47.98 7.35
N SER A 267 13.24 48.82 6.47
CA SER A 267 14.49 49.52 6.76
C SER A 267 14.36 50.53 7.90
N ARG A 268 13.19 51.18 8.02
CA ARG A 268 12.94 52.23 9.02
C ARG A 268 12.48 51.67 10.36
N GLU A 269 11.60 50.67 10.33
CA GLU A 269 10.83 50.23 11.50
C GLU A 269 11.07 48.76 11.87
N GLY A 270 11.82 48.02 11.06
CA GLY A 270 12.11 46.60 11.28
C GLY A 270 10.99 45.66 10.78
N MET A 271 11.30 44.38 10.68
CA MET A 271 10.45 43.37 10.04
C MET A 271 9.13 43.09 10.79
N GLU A 272 9.09 43.38 12.09
CA GLU A 272 7.88 43.19 12.93
C GLU A 272 6.78 44.22 12.63
N SER A 273 7.15 45.37 12.01
CA SER A 273 6.22 46.46 11.66
C SER A 273 5.26 46.14 10.50
N LEU A 274 5.46 45.00 9.84
CA LEU A 274 4.68 44.62 8.67
C LEU A 274 3.31 44.07 9.03
N ASN A 275 2.27 44.59 8.36
CA ASN A 275 0.93 44.01 8.40
C ASN A 275 0.86 42.72 7.54
N GLU A 276 -0.27 42.02 7.57
CA GLU A 276 -0.41 40.74 6.85
C GLU A 276 -0.25 40.88 5.33
N ASP A 277 -0.76 41.96 4.74
CA ASP A 277 -0.69 42.22 3.30
C ASP A 277 0.76 42.47 2.84
N GLU A 278 1.51 43.27 3.59
CA GLU A 278 2.91 43.55 3.33
C GLU A 278 3.78 42.29 3.46
N ARG A 279 3.48 41.41 4.43
CA ARG A 279 4.15 40.09 4.58
C ARG A 279 3.87 39.17 3.39
N LEU A 280 2.64 39.19 2.87
CA LEU A 280 2.25 38.41 1.69
C LEU A 280 3.03 38.85 0.44
N VAL A 281 3.19 40.17 0.24
CA VAL A 281 4.00 40.73 -0.86
C VAL A 281 5.45 40.26 -0.77
N LEU A 282 6.04 40.31 0.43
CA LEU A 282 7.42 39.87 0.65
C LEU A 282 7.61 38.35 0.39
N ARG A 283 6.63 37.53 0.80
CA ARG A 283 6.68 36.06 0.66
C ARG A 283 6.59 35.63 -0.80
N ARG A 284 5.66 36.23 -1.57
CA ARG A 284 5.52 35.98 -3.01
C ARG A 284 6.82 36.28 -3.75
N GLU A 285 7.48 37.39 -3.44
CA GLU A 285 8.69 37.76 -4.16
C GLU A 285 9.93 36.94 -3.75
N THR A 286 9.95 36.46 -2.51
CA THR A 286 10.96 35.48 -2.04
C THR A 286 10.81 34.15 -2.79
N GLU A 287 9.57 33.65 -2.95
CA GLU A 287 9.31 32.43 -3.72
C GLU A 287 9.66 32.58 -5.20
N ARG A 288 9.33 33.73 -5.79
CA ARG A 288 9.67 34.04 -7.19
C ARG A 288 11.17 34.05 -7.43
N ARG A 289 11.96 34.62 -6.50
CA ARG A 289 13.44 34.60 -6.58
C ARG A 289 14.02 33.20 -6.38
N ARG A 290 13.40 32.35 -5.55
CA ARG A 290 13.88 30.97 -5.33
C ARG A 290 13.66 30.04 -6.54
N ARG A 291 12.73 30.40 -7.43
CA ARG A 291 12.44 29.66 -8.67
C ARG A 291 13.28 30.10 -9.87
N ARG A 292 14.02 31.21 -9.77
CA ARG A 292 14.97 31.66 -10.79
C ARG A 292 16.37 31.19 -10.42
#